data_AF-A0AAW1H994-F1
#
_entry.id   AF-A0AAW1H994-F1
#
_cell.length_a   1.000
_cell.length_b   1.000
_cell.length_c   1.000
_cell.angle_alpha   90.00
_cell.angle_beta   90.00
_cell.angle_gamma   90.00
#
_symmetry.space_group_name_H-M   'P 1'
#
loop_
_entity.id
_entity.type
_entity.pdbx_description
1 polymer ?
#
loop_
_entity_poly.entity_id
_entity_poly.type
_entity_poly.pdbx_seq_one_letter_code
_entity_poly.pdbx_strand_id
1 'polypeptide(L)'
;VYEHITYDNERHISLASLPGMQERTIITSSLSKTYSVTGWRVGWAIAPACIADAIRNIHIRLTDSAPAPFQEAALTALQSPPDYYESLKQDYELRSNLVLEFLDDIGFQTDFKSQGSFFFFAELPKDYEHSDVEFVEELIKQAGVVAVPGCGFFHTKKLPQDGYQRRYVRFAFCKTTQTLTAAFQRIRELLDSSGHLKL
;
A
#
# COMPACT_ATOMS: atom_id res chain seq x y z
N VAL A 1 -7.38 8.45 -0.49
CA VAL A 1 -5.90 8.31 -0.56
C VAL A 1 -5.43 7.45 -1.75
N TYR A 2 -5.87 6.20 -1.91
CA TYR A 2 -5.47 5.34 -3.04
C TYR A 2 -6.52 5.29 -4.17
N GLU A 3 -7.48 6.22 -4.20
CA GLU A 3 -8.71 6.13 -5.02
C GLU A 3 -8.48 6.03 -6.53
N HIS A 4 -7.34 6.55 -7.01
CA HIS A 4 -6.95 6.50 -8.43
C HIS A 4 -5.99 5.36 -8.77
N ILE A 5 -5.49 4.62 -7.78
CA ILE A 5 -4.59 3.48 -7.97
C ILE A 5 -5.46 2.22 -7.88
N THR A 6 -6.13 1.91 -8.98
CA THR A 6 -7.02 0.75 -9.15
C THR A 6 -6.64 -0.04 -10.40
N TYR A 7 -6.91 -1.34 -10.41
CA TYR A 7 -6.52 -2.28 -11.48
C TYR A 7 -7.75 -3.02 -12.03
N ASP A 8 -7.59 -3.79 -13.10
CA ASP A 8 -8.63 -4.69 -13.64
C ASP A 8 -9.97 -3.99 -13.95
N ASN A 9 -9.93 -2.72 -14.40
CA ASN A 9 -11.07 -1.83 -14.62
C ASN A 9 -11.92 -1.52 -13.37
N GLU A 10 -11.46 -1.89 -12.18
CA GLU A 10 -12.12 -1.55 -10.93
C GLU A 10 -12.12 -0.03 -10.70
N ARG A 11 -13.19 0.44 -10.07
CA ARG A 11 -13.37 1.86 -9.72
C ARG A 11 -13.57 2.00 -8.23
N HIS A 12 -12.92 2.99 -7.65
CA HIS A 12 -13.19 3.36 -6.28
C HIS A 12 -14.61 3.91 -6.15
N ILE A 13 -15.40 3.31 -5.26
CA ILE A 13 -16.72 3.81 -4.87
C ILE A 13 -16.58 4.48 -3.50
N SER A 14 -16.80 5.79 -3.45
CA SER A 14 -16.82 6.50 -2.17
C SER A 14 -18.01 6.04 -1.35
N LEU A 15 -17.79 5.71 -0.07
CA LEU A 15 -18.86 5.29 0.85
C LEU A 15 -20.00 6.32 0.91
N ALA A 16 -19.67 7.61 0.83
CA ALA A 16 -20.65 8.70 0.86
C ALA A 16 -21.58 8.74 -0.38
N SER A 17 -21.23 8.05 -1.47
CA SER A 17 -22.07 7.94 -2.67
C SER A 17 -23.21 6.92 -2.50
N LEU A 18 -23.16 6.08 -1.46
CA LEU A 18 -24.19 5.08 -1.20
C LEU A 18 -25.42 5.72 -0.51
N PRO A 19 -26.64 5.21 -0.76
CA PRO A 19 -27.86 5.75 -0.15
C PRO A 19 -27.78 5.85 1.39
N GLY A 20 -28.04 7.05 1.91
CA GLY A 20 -28.05 7.33 3.36
C GLY A 20 -26.68 7.38 4.04
N MET A 21 -25.58 7.28 3.29
CA MET A 21 -24.22 7.31 3.85
C MET A 21 -23.60 8.71 3.90
N GLN A 22 -24.12 9.67 3.14
CA GLN A 22 -23.54 11.03 3.05
C GLN A 22 -23.47 11.72 4.41
N GLU A 23 -24.54 11.64 5.22
CA GLU A 23 -24.63 12.30 6.53
C GLU A 23 -23.82 11.60 7.63
N ARG A 24 -23.21 10.46 7.34
CA ARG A 24 -22.53 9.59 8.31
C ARG A 24 -21.10 9.24 7.91
N THR A 25 -20.61 9.79 6.82
CA THR A 25 -19.29 9.50 6.26
C THR A 25 -18.39 10.72 6.33
N ILE A 26 -17.19 10.53 6.87
CA ILE A 26 -16.07 11.47 6.72
C ILE A 26 -15.14 10.88 5.66
N ILE A 27 -15.03 11.55 4.52
CA ILE A 27 -14.07 11.18 3.48
C ILE A 27 -12.74 11.83 3.84
N THR A 28 -11.66 11.04 3.86
CA THR A 28 -10.30 11.56 3.99
C THR A 28 -9.49 11.21 2.76
N SER A 29 -8.79 12.20 2.19
CA SER A 29 -7.87 11.97 1.09
C SER A 29 -6.66 12.89 1.18
N SER A 30 -5.66 12.62 0.35
CA SER A 30 -4.41 13.37 0.33
C SER A 30 -3.71 13.24 -1.01
N LEU A 31 -2.77 14.16 -1.27
CA LEU A 31 -1.97 14.12 -2.49
C LEU A 31 -0.89 13.03 -2.47
N SER A 32 -0.58 12.48 -1.28
CA SER A 32 0.67 11.75 -1.04
C SER A 32 0.90 10.57 -1.99
N LYS A 33 -0.15 9.83 -2.34
CA LYS A 33 -0.02 8.56 -3.07
C LYS A 33 -0.29 8.75 -4.56
N THR A 34 -1.37 9.45 -4.90
CA THR A 34 -1.73 9.75 -6.29
C THR A 34 -0.68 10.60 -7.00
N TYR A 35 0.01 11.50 -6.29
CA TYR A 35 0.96 12.46 -6.88
C TYR A 35 2.40 12.32 -6.34
N SER A 36 2.71 11.22 -5.64
CA SER A 36 4.07 10.94 -5.15
C SER A 36 4.69 12.02 -4.24
N VAL A 37 3.87 12.85 -3.59
CA VAL A 37 4.30 13.94 -2.69
C VAL A 37 4.13 13.58 -1.20
N THR A 38 4.67 12.42 -0.80
CA THR A 38 4.50 11.88 0.58
C THR A 38 5.01 12.82 1.68
N GLY A 39 6.10 13.54 1.40
CA GLY A 39 6.71 14.51 2.32
C GLY A 39 5.98 15.84 2.47
N TRP A 40 5.01 16.16 1.60
CA TRP A 40 4.32 17.47 1.64
C TRP A 40 3.26 17.57 2.73
N ARG A 41 2.78 16.42 3.22
CA ARG A 41 1.80 16.34 4.33
C ARG A 41 0.51 17.15 4.10
N VAL A 42 0.07 17.25 2.84
CA VAL A 42 -1.20 17.90 2.46
C VAL A 42 -2.28 16.88 2.14
N GLY A 43 -3.44 17.07 2.76
CA GLY A 43 -4.67 16.33 2.50
C GLY A 43 -5.89 17.09 3.00
N TRP A 44 -7.05 16.46 2.90
CA TRP A 44 -8.33 17.08 3.23
C TRP A 44 -9.31 16.07 3.83
N ALA A 45 -10.32 16.60 4.51
CA ALA A 45 -11.48 15.87 4.99
C ALA A 45 -12.75 16.51 4.44
N ILE A 46 -13.67 15.69 3.91
CA ILE A 46 -15.01 16.11 3.51
C ILE A 46 -15.99 15.41 4.46
N ALA A 47 -16.84 16.18 5.13
CA ALA A 47 -17.71 15.68 6.19
C ALA A 47 -19.04 16.46 6.21
N PRO A 48 -20.08 15.94 6.89
CA PRO A 48 -21.28 16.71 7.23
C PRO A 48 -20.91 18.02 7.92
N ALA A 49 -21.65 19.10 7.63
CA ALA A 49 -21.26 20.47 8.00
C ALA A 49 -20.87 20.62 9.48
N CYS A 50 -21.68 20.08 10.40
CA CYS A 50 -21.40 20.15 11.83
C CYS A 50 -20.09 19.43 12.24
N ILE A 51 -19.74 18.35 11.55
CA ILE A 51 -18.50 17.61 11.77
C ILE A 51 -17.31 18.33 11.12
N ALA A 52 -17.49 18.85 9.91
CA ALA A 52 -16.45 19.63 9.22
C ALA A 52 -16.03 20.87 10.03
N ASP A 53 -17.01 21.57 10.63
CA ASP A 53 -16.74 22.69 11.53
C ASP A 53 -15.95 22.28 12.77
N ALA A 54 -16.30 21.14 13.37
CA ALA A 54 -15.55 20.60 14.51
C ALA A 54 -14.10 20.24 14.12
N ILE A 55 -13.91 19.56 12.98
CA ILE A 55 -12.58 19.22 12.44
C ILE A 55 -11.74 20.49 12.23
N ARG A 56 -12.31 21.51 11.58
CA ARG A 56 -11.64 22.80 11.36
C ARG A 56 -11.24 23.48 12.67
N ASN A 57 -12.15 23.53 13.64
CA ASN A 57 -11.90 24.15 14.95
C ASN A 57 -10.78 23.46 15.73
N ILE A 58 -10.63 22.14 15.58
CA ILE A 58 -9.52 21.39 16.18
C ILE A 58 -8.23 21.64 15.39
N HIS A 59 -8.29 21.57 14.07
CA HIS A 59 -7.12 21.72 13.18
C HIS A 59 -6.39 23.05 13.39
N ILE A 60 -7.12 24.16 13.41
CA ILE A 60 -6.54 25.50 13.58
C ILE A 60 -5.83 25.67 14.92
N ARG A 61 -6.25 24.93 15.96
CA ARG A 61 -5.58 24.96 17.29
C ARG A 61 -4.31 24.13 17.33
N LEU A 62 -4.22 23.07 16.53
CA LEU A 62 -3.08 22.17 16.52
C LEU A 62 -1.97 22.62 15.56
N THR A 63 -2.34 23.21 14.43
CA THR A 63 -1.44 23.41 13.29
C THR A 63 -1.58 24.77 12.61
N ASP A 64 -2.50 25.63 13.08
CA ASP A 64 -2.89 26.90 12.45
C ASP A 64 -3.47 26.70 11.03
N SER A 65 -2.64 26.34 10.04
CA SER A 65 -3.07 26.05 8.67
C SER A 65 -2.15 25.05 7.96
N ALA A 66 -2.63 24.48 6.85
CA ALA A 66 -1.75 23.71 5.95
C ALA A 66 -0.79 24.66 5.22
N PRO A 67 0.44 24.23 4.86
CA PRO A 67 1.40 25.10 4.19
C PRO A 67 0.84 25.69 2.88
N ALA A 68 0.71 27.02 2.80
CA ALA A 68 0.08 27.71 1.67
C ALA A 68 0.68 27.34 0.30
N PRO A 69 2.00 27.26 0.11
CA PRO A 69 2.58 26.84 -1.18
C PRO A 69 2.13 25.44 -1.63
N PHE A 70 1.90 24.52 -0.68
CA PHE A 70 1.44 23.17 -1.01
C PHE A 70 -0.07 23.12 -1.25
N GLN A 71 -0.85 24.09 -0.77
CA GLN A 71 -2.25 24.24 -1.15
C GLN A 71 -2.39 24.68 -2.62
N GLU A 72 -1.55 25.62 -3.08
CA GLU A 72 -1.48 26.01 -4.50
C GLU A 72 -1.06 24.85 -5.41
N ALA A 73 -0.06 24.07 -4.96
CA ALA A 73 0.33 22.87 -5.68
C ALA A 73 -0.75 21.78 -5.66
N ALA A 74 -1.55 21.70 -4.58
CA ALA A 74 -2.72 20.82 -4.52
C ALA A 74 -3.76 21.17 -5.58
N LEU A 75 -4.05 22.47 -5.76
CA LEU A 75 -4.98 22.94 -6.79
C LEU A 75 -4.52 22.48 -8.19
N THR A 76 -3.24 22.69 -8.50
CA THR A 76 -2.65 22.24 -9.77
C THR A 76 -2.75 20.73 -9.94
N ALA A 77 -2.39 19.95 -8.92
CA ALA A 77 -2.44 18.50 -8.95
C ALA A 77 -3.89 17.99 -9.17
N LEU A 78 -4.87 18.51 -8.42
CA LEU A 78 -6.27 18.11 -8.51
C LEU A 78 -6.94 18.43 -9.85
N GLN A 79 -6.35 19.34 -10.64
CA GLN A 79 -6.78 19.69 -11.99
C GLN A 79 -6.08 18.86 -13.08
N SER A 80 -5.31 17.82 -12.71
CA SER A 80 -4.65 16.94 -13.67
C SER A 80 -5.66 16.31 -14.65
N PRO A 81 -5.31 16.18 -15.94
CA PRO A 81 -6.20 15.61 -16.95
C PRO A 81 -6.44 14.10 -16.73
N PRO A 82 -7.50 13.51 -17.31
CA PRO A 82 -7.78 12.07 -17.22
C PRO A 82 -6.57 11.17 -17.54
N ASP A 83 -5.82 11.51 -18.58
CA ASP A 83 -4.64 10.77 -19.06
C ASP A 83 -3.54 10.62 -18.00
N TYR A 84 -3.43 11.55 -17.04
CA TYR A 84 -2.52 11.43 -15.91
C TYR A 84 -2.87 10.20 -15.06
N TYR A 85 -4.16 10.03 -14.73
CA TYR A 85 -4.63 8.93 -13.91
C TYR A 85 -4.60 7.61 -14.66
N GLU A 86 -4.84 7.62 -15.98
CA GLU A 86 -4.68 6.42 -16.81
C GLU A 86 -3.21 5.96 -16.83
N SER A 87 -2.29 6.89 -17.06
CA SER A 87 -0.84 6.60 -17.01
C SER A 87 -0.41 6.10 -15.64
N LEU A 88 -0.90 6.72 -14.56
CA LEU A 88 -0.64 6.30 -13.19
C LEU A 88 -1.07 4.84 -12.94
N LYS A 89 -2.27 4.47 -13.40
CA LYS A 89 -2.78 3.09 -13.28
C LYS A 89 -1.93 2.11 -14.06
N GLN A 90 -1.65 2.39 -15.33
CA GLN A 90 -0.83 1.53 -16.20
C GLN A 90 0.56 1.29 -15.61
N ASP A 91 1.20 2.34 -15.10
CA ASP A 91 2.55 2.27 -14.52
C ASP A 91 2.58 1.41 -13.24
N TYR A 92 1.57 1.52 -12.39
CA TYR A 92 1.45 0.64 -11.22
C TYR A 92 1.03 -0.78 -11.58
N GLU A 93 0.18 -0.98 -12.59
CA GLU A 93 -0.26 -2.30 -13.04
C GLU A 93 0.91 -3.10 -13.63
N LEU A 94 1.77 -2.45 -14.40
CA LEU A 94 3.02 -3.06 -14.91
C LEU A 94 3.89 -3.60 -13.77
N ARG A 95 4.11 -2.78 -12.72
CA ARG A 95 4.89 -3.20 -11.56
C ARG A 95 4.18 -4.24 -10.70
N SER A 96 2.86 -4.17 -10.61
CA SER A 96 2.02 -5.14 -9.91
C SER A 96 2.20 -6.53 -10.54
N ASN A 97 2.05 -6.63 -11.86
CA ASN A 97 2.20 -7.89 -12.60
C ASN A 97 3.61 -8.46 -12.48
N LEU A 98 4.65 -7.60 -12.60
CA LEU A 98 6.04 -8.02 -12.42
C LEU A 98 6.29 -8.62 -11.03
N VAL A 99 5.80 -7.95 -9.98
CA VAL A 99 5.97 -8.43 -8.60
C VAL A 99 5.19 -9.72 -8.37
N LEU A 100 3.98 -9.83 -8.93
CA LEU A 100 3.16 -11.04 -8.80
C LEU A 100 3.87 -12.26 -9.41
N GLU A 101 4.39 -12.12 -10.64
CA GLU A 101 5.17 -13.18 -11.31
C GLU A 101 6.36 -13.62 -10.45
N PHE A 102 7.10 -12.68 -9.85
CA PHE A 102 8.23 -13.03 -8.98
C PHE A 102 7.82 -13.68 -7.67
N LEU A 103 6.71 -13.25 -7.06
CA LEU A 103 6.22 -13.86 -5.83
C LEU A 103 5.77 -15.31 -6.08
N ASP A 104 5.10 -15.54 -7.21
CA ASP A 104 4.68 -16.88 -7.64
C ASP A 104 5.89 -17.78 -7.93
N ASP A 105 6.92 -17.26 -8.60
CA ASP A 105 8.19 -17.96 -8.85
C ASP A 105 8.89 -18.43 -7.56
N ILE A 106 8.75 -17.68 -6.47
CA ILE A 106 9.37 -17.97 -5.15
C ILE A 106 8.44 -18.86 -4.30
N GLY A 107 7.23 -19.16 -4.76
CA GLY A 107 6.26 -20.02 -4.08
C GLY A 107 5.40 -19.30 -3.02
N PHE A 108 5.43 -17.97 -2.98
CA PHE A 108 4.46 -17.22 -2.15
C PHE A 108 3.04 -17.53 -2.61
N GLN A 109 2.12 -17.60 -1.66
CA GLN A 109 0.70 -17.74 -1.97
C GLN A 109 0.11 -16.34 -2.17
N THR A 110 -0.40 -16.10 -3.37
CA THR A 110 -0.85 -14.79 -3.87
C THR A 110 -2.33 -14.82 -4.30
N ASP A 111 -3.13 -15.67 -3.66
CA ASP A 111 -4.55 -15.92 -3.99
C ASP A 111 -5.39 -14.62 -4.10
N PHE A 112 -4.95 -13.54 -3.46
CA PHE A 112 -5.55 -12.22 -3.53
C PHE A 112 -4.71 -11.27 -4.38
N LYS A 113 -4.94 -11.25 -5.70
CA LYS A 113 -4.44 -10.18 -6.57
C LYS A 113 -5.00 -8.84 -6.08
N SER A 114 -4.11 -7.89 -5.86
CA SER A 114 -4.46 -6.55 -5.41
C SER A 114 -5.28 -5.83 -6.48
N GLN A 115 -6.47 -5.35 -6.14
CA GLN A 115 -7.34 -4.55 -7.04
C GLN A 115 -7.11 -3.04 -6.91
N GLY A 116 -6.23 -2.62 -6.00
CA GLY A 116 -5.83 -1.23 -5.86
C GLY A 116 -4.74 -1.04 -4.80
N SER A 117 -4.29 0.20 -4.61
CA SER A 117 -3.05 0.52 -3.86
C SER A 117 -1.79 -0.07 -4.53
N PHE A 118 -0.63 0.06 -3.89
CA PHE A 118 0.64 -0.47 -4.40
C PHE A 118 1.27 -1.53 -3.50
N PHE A 119 0.44 -2.32 -2.83
CA PHE A 119 0.88 -3.40 -1.94
C PHE A 119 0.32 -4.75 -2.35
N PHE A 120 1.14 -5.77 -2.11
CA PHE A 120 0.70 -7.15 -1.98
C PHE A 120 0.80 -7.58 -0.53
N PHE A 121 -0.15 -8.40 -0.10
CA PHE A 121 -0.15 -9.07 1.18
C PHE A 121 -0.08 -10.56 0.91
N ALA A 122 1.16 -11.04 0.71
CA ALA A 122 1.42 -12.39 0.24
C ALA A 122 1.66 -13.32 1.42
N GLU A 123 1.15 -14.54 1.33
CA GLU A 123 1.39 -15.57 2.34
C GLU A 123 2.67 -16.34 2.00
N LEU A 124 3.49 -16.60 3.02
CA LEU A 124 4.74 -17.35 2.92
C LEU A 124 4.48 -18.74 2.30
N PRO A 125 5.46 -19.29 1.54
CA PRO A 125 5.36 -20.64 0.99
C PRO A 125 4.93 -21.67 2.02
N LYS A 126 4.08 -22.63 1.63
CA LYS A 126 3.41 -23.56 2.57
C LYS A 126 4.41 -24.35 3.42
N ASP A 127 5.52 -24.72 2.82
CA ASP A 127 6.66 -25.43 3.39
C ASP A 127 7.59 -24.55 4.24
N TYR A 128 7.42 -23.22 4.22
CA TYR A 128 8.19 -22.31 5.07
C TYR A 128 7.65 -22.33 6.51
N GLU A 129 8.49 -22.76 7.46
CA GLU A 129 8.08 -23.00 8.85
C GLU A 129 8.23 -21.77 9.75
N HIS A 130 9.15 -20.85 9.40
CA HIS A 130 9.41 -19.65 10.18
C HIS A 130 8.34 -18.59 9.98
N SER A 131 8.24 -17.66 10.92
CA SER A 131 7.29 -16.56 10.83
C SER A 131 7.69 -15.48 9.85
N ASP A 132 6.71 -14.63 9.51
CA ASP A 132 6.87 -13.41 8.75
C ASP A 132 7.95 -12.47 9.32
N VAL A 133 8.07 -12.36 10.64
CA VAL A 133 9.13 -11.56 11.27
C VAL A 133 10.51 -12.18 11.01
N GLU A 134 10.66 -13.47 11.29
CA GLU A 134 11.92 -14.20 11.06
C GLU A 134 12.31 -14.18 9.57
N PHE A 135 11.34 -14.42 8.68
CA PHE A 135 11.53 -14.32 7.23
C PHE A 135 12.04 -12.94 6.82
N VAL A 136 11.40 -11.86 7.28
CA VAL A 136 11.80 -10.50 6.93
C VAL A 136 13.17 -10.16 7.51
N GLU A 137 13.49 -10.60 8.72
CA GLU A 137 14.82 -10.41 9.30
C GLU A 137 15.90 -11.10 8.47
N GLU A 138 15.69 -12.35 8.08
CA GLU A 138 16.63 -13.09 7.24
C GLU A 138 16.73 -12.49 5.83
N LEU A 139 15.63 -12.04 5.25
CA LEU A 139 15.62 -11.34 3.98
C LEU A 139 16.49 -10.06 4.02
N ILE A 140 16.44 -9.34 5.13
CA ILE A 140 17.27 -8.14 5.34
C ILE A 140 18.74 -8.53 5.47
N LYS A 141 19.07 -9.52 6.30
CA LYS A 141 20.45 -9.94 6.57
C LYS A 141 21.13 -10.54 5.35
N GLN A 142 20.42 -11.38 4.60
CA GLN A 142 21.00 -12.19 3.53
C GLN A 142 20.87 -11.54 2.15
N ALA A 143 19.72 -10.94 1.82
CA ALA A 143 19.50 -10.31 0.51
C ALA A 143 19.62 -8.76 0.54
N GLY A 144 19.65 -8.14 1.72
CA GLY A 144 19.58 -6.68 1.82
C GLY A 144 18.27 -6.11 1.25
N VAL A 145 17.19 -6.90 1.27
CA VAL A 145 15.86 -6.52 0.82
C VAL A 145 14.97 -6.35 2.04
N VAL A 146 14.16 -5.29 2.06
CA VAL A 146 13.24 -5.01 3.16
C VAL A 146 11.80 -5.18 2.69
N ALA A 147 11.06 -6.03 3.39
CA ALA A 147 9.60 -6.11 3.34
C ALA A 147 9.02 -5.76 4.72
N VAL A 148 7.70 -5.89 4.90
CA VAL A 148 7.06 -5.62 6.20
C VAL A 148 6.36 -6.87 6.71
N PRO A 149 6.64 -7.33 7.95
CA PRO A 149 5.91 -8.44 8.55
C PRO A 149 4.41 -8.15 8.60
N GLY A 150 3.60 -9.10 8.17
CA GLY A 150 2.15 -8.98 8.05
C GLY A 150 1.43 -9.04 9.39
N CYS A 151 2.02 -9.68 10.40
CA CYS A 151 1.46 -9.84 11.74
C CYS A 151 1.04 -8.50 12.36
N GLY A 152 1.77 -7.42 12.07
CA GLY A 152 1.46 -6.06 12.54
C GLY A 152 0.18 -5.44 11.98
N PHE A 153 -0.42 -6.02 10.93
CA PHE A 153 -1.69 -5.53 10.35
C PHE A 153 -2.92 -6.23 10.91
N PHE A 154 -2.76 -7.29 11.71
CA PHE A 154 -3.87 -8.01 12.30
C PHE A 154 -4.28 -7.40 13.64
N HIS A 155 -5.59 -7.28 13.87
CA HIS A 155 -6.10 -6.84 15.17
C HIS A 155 -6.01 -7.99 16.18
N THR A 156 -5.02 -7.95 17.07
CA THR A 156 -4.86 -8.96 18.13
C THR A 156 -4.45 -8.29 19.45
N LYS A 157 -4.95 -8.82 20.58
CA LYS A 157 -4.55 -8.36 21.92
C LYS A 157 -3.16 -8.87 22.33
N LYS A 158 -2.75 -10.01 21.78
CA LYS A 158 -1.43 -10.64 21.89
C LYS A 158 -1.20 -11.44 20.61
N LEU A 159 -0.06 -11.26 19.95
CA LEU A 159 0.30 -12.09 18.80
C LEU A 159 0.29 -13.55 19.24
N PRO A 160 -0.55 -14.42 18.64
CA PRO A 160 -0.51 -15.85 18.92
C PRO A 160 0.89 -16.38 18.60
N GLN A 161 1.41 -17.27 19.45
CA GLN A 161 2.65 -18.01 19.13
C GLN A 161 2.43 -18.82 17.84
N ASP A 162 1.24 -19.41 17.67
CA ASP A 162 0.85 -20.16 16.48
C ASP A 162 -0.41 -19.54 15.85
N GLY A 163 -0.35 -19.24 14.55
CA GLY A 163 -1.50 -18.70 13.82
C GLY A 163 -1.15 -18.17 12.43
N TYR A 164 -2.14 -18.15 11.54
CA TYR A 164 -2.00 -17.69 10.16
C TYR A 164 -1.54 -16.22 10.05
N GLN A 165 -1.72 -15.41 11.10
CA GLN A 165 -1.32 -14.00 11.10
C GLN A 165 0.20 -13.81 10.97
N ARG A 166 0.99 -14.82 11.38
CA ARG A 166 2.45 -14.85 11.24
C ARG A 166 2.91 -15.34 9.86
N ARG A 167 1.98 -15.57 8.94
CA ARG A 167 2.29 -16.15 7.61
C ARG A 167 2.32 -15.11 6.50
N TYR A 168 1.92 -13.87 6.75
CA TYR A 168 1.79 -12.87 5.70
C TYR A 168 2.96 -11.90 5.71
N VAL A 169 3.42 -11.49 4.53
CA VAL A 169 4.43 -10.46 4.32
C VAL A 169 3.85 -9.42 3.37
N ARG A 170 3.99 -8.14 3.73
CA ARG A 170 3.54 -7.04 2.88
C ARG A 170 4.70 -6.52 2.03
N PHE A 171 4.56 -6.67 0.71
CA PHE A 171 5.48 -6.11 -0.28
C PHE A 171 4.90 -4.82 -0.87
N ALA A 172 5.77 -3.85 -1.14
CA ALA A 172 5.38 -2.60 -1.79
C ALA A 172 6.03 -2.51 -3.17
N PHE A 173 5.22 -2.26 -4.20
CA PHE A 173 5.69 -2.17 -5.60
C PHE A 173 5.69 -0.73 -6.14
N CYS A 174 5.82 0.25 -5.24
CA CYS A 174 5.98 1.68 -5.57
C CYS A 174 7.45 2.10 -5.81
N LYS A 175 8.31 1.16 -6.20
CA LYS A 175 9.71 1.41 -6.57
C LYS A 175 9.87 1.27 -8.08
N THR A 176 11.01 1.67 -8.62
CA THR A 176 11.29 1.49 -10.05
C THR A 176 11.34 -0.01 -10.38
N THR A 177 10.99 -0.35 -11.62
CA THR A 177 11.11 -1.73 -12.15
C THR A 177 12.51 -2.30 -11.90
N GLN A 178 13.56 -1.51 -12.13
CA GLN A 178 14.94 -1.92 -11.87
C GLN A 178 15.19 -2.30 -10.40
N THR A 179 14.69 -1.51 -9.45
CA THR A 179 14.82 -1.81 -8.02
C THR A 179 14.03 -3.08 -7.66
N LEU A 180 12.82 -3.25 -8.20
CA LEU A 180 12.01 -4.44 -7.96
C LEU A 180 12.69 -5.68 -8.50
N THR A 181 13.13 -5.68 -9.77
CA THR A 181 13.86 -6.79 -10.39
C THR A 181 15.13 -7.14 -9.61
N ALA A 182 15.93 -6.14 -9.21
CA ALA A 182 17.14 -6.38 -8.43
C ALA A 182 16.83 -7.00 -7.05
N ALA A 183 15.76 -6.57 -6.38
CA ALA A 183 15.33 -7.16 -5.11
C ALA A 183 14.93 -8.63 -5.29
N PHE A 184 14.13 -8.95 -6.31
CA PHE A 184 13.71 -10.34 -6.57
C PHE A 184 14.84 -11.25 -7.02
N GLN A 185 15.82 -10.73 -7.79
CA GLN A 185 17.02 -11.49 -8.13
C GLN A 185 17.80 -11.88 -6.86
N ARG A 186 17.97 -10.96 -5.91
CA ARG A 186 18.63 -11.27 -4.64
C ARG A 186 17.84 -12.25 -3.78
N ILE A 187 16.50 -12.19 -3.79
CA ILE A 187 15.67 -13.20 -3.11
C ILE A 187 15.87 -14.57 -3.77
N ARG A 188 15.90 -14.61 -5.10
CA ARG A 188 16.07 -15.84 -5.87
C ARG A 188 17.41 -16.54 -5.58
N GLU A 189 18.47 -15.77 -5.31
CA GLU A 189 19.77 -16.32 -4.89
C GLU A 189 19.72 -17.05 -3.53
N LEU A 190 18.69 -16.83 -2.73
CA LEU A 190 18.45 -17.52 -1.46
C LEU A 190 17.66 -18.82 -1.63
N LEU A 191 17.24 -19.15 -2.86
CA LEU A 191 16.57 -20.42 -3.13
C LEU A 191 17.60 -21.56 -3.23
N ASP A 192 17.26 -22.72 -2.66
CA ASP A 192 18.02 -23.94 -2.83
C ASP A 192 17.76 -24.61 -4.21
N SER A 193 18.44 -25.73 -4.46
CA SER A 193 18.29 -26.48 -5.72
C SER A 193 16.90 -27.08 -5.94
N SER A 194 16.07 -27.16 -4.90
CA SER A 194 14.66 -27.55 -4.97
C SER A 194 13.72 -26.36 -5.17
N GLY A 195 14.24 -25.13 -5.18
CA GLY A 195 13.43 -23.91 -5.31
C GLY A 195 12.85 -23.42 -4.00
N HIS A 196 13.27 -23.96 -2.85
CA HIS A 196 12.79 -23.54 -1.54
C HIS A 196 13.70 -22.46 -0.93
N LEU A 197 13.12 -21.54 -0.17
CA LEU A 197 13.87 -20.51 0.55
C LEU A 197 14.76 -21.15 1.61
N LYS A 198 16.07 -20.92 1.48
CA LYS A 198 17.12 -21.42 2.38
C LYS A 198 17.37 -20.43 3.53
N LEU A 199 16.29 -19.96 4.14
CA LEU A 199 16.28 -18.93 5.20
C LEU A 199 15.85 -19.51 6.54
#